data_AF-A0A359IDU5-F1
#
_entry.id   AF-A0A359IDU5-F1
#
_cell.length_a   1.000
_cell.length_b   1.000
_cell.length_c   1.000
_cell.angle_alpha   90.00
_cell.angle_beta   90.00
_cell.angle_gamma   90.00
#
_symmetry.space_group_name_H-M   'P 1'
#
loop_
_entity.id
_entity.type
_entity.pdbx_description
1 polymer ?
#
loop_
_entity_poly.entity_id
_entity_poly.type
_entity_poly.pdbx_seq_one_letter_code
_entity_poly.pdbx_strand_id
1 'polypeptide(L)' 'WEDPVEGMTDWDALPKNCQNYIQFIEEALEVPFGMISTGPDRDNIIIRHTLSNDISLR' A
#
# COMPACT_ATOMS: atom_id res chain seq x y z
N TRP A 1 13.93 0.94 -3.19
CA TRP A 1 14.24 2.06 -2.29
C TRP A 1 15.40 1.63 -1.42
N GLU A 2 16.21 2.56 -0.91
CA GLU A 2 17.40 2.22 -0.10
C GLU A 2 17.13 2.31 1.40
N ASP A 3 16.20 3.18 1.81
CA ASP A 3 15.79 3.32 3.22
C ASP A 3 15.00 2.09 3.70
N PRO A 4 15.19 1.64 4.95
CA PRO A 4 14.39 0.56 5.52
C PRO A 4 12.92 0.97 5.63
N VAL A 5 12.02 0.00 5.43
CA VAL A 5 10.57 0.17 5.60
C VAL A 5 10.01 -0.68 6.74
N GLU A 6 10.87 -1.45 7.41
CA GLU A 6 10.45 -2.39 8.44
C GLU A 6 9.76 -1.69 9.61
N GLY A 7 8.56 -2.16 9.96
CA GLY A 7 7.76 -1.61 11.06
C GLY A 7 7.01 -0.33 10.75
N MET A 8 7.05 0.18 9.51
CA MET A 8 6.23 1.32 9.11
C MET A 8 4.75 0.95 9.10
N THR A 9 3.93 1.73 9.79
CA THR A 9 2.46 1.53 9.89
C THR A 9 1.67 2.66 9.25
N ASP A 10 2.37 3.67 8.72
CA ASP A 10 1.80 4.81 8.01
C ASP A 10 2.24 4.80 6.53
N TRP A 11 1.31 5.06 5.63
CA TRP A 11 1.56 5.13 4.19
C TRP A 11 2.50 6.29 3.85
N ASP A 12 2.31 7.45 4.48
CA ASP A 12 3.08 8.64 4.17
C ASP A 12 4.53 8.56 4.69
N ALA A 13 4.80 7.61 5.60
CA ALA A 13 6.14 7.30 6.07
C ALA A 13 6.97 6.47 5.07
N LEU A 14 6.32 5.79 4.11
CA LEU A 14 7.04 5.00 3.11
C LEU A 14 7.88 5.91 2.19
N PRO A 15 9.08 5.47 1.77
CA PRO A 15 9.85 6.17 0.75
C PRO A 15 9.04 6.40 -0.52
N LYS A 16 9.18 7.57 -1.15
CA LYS A 16 8.32 7.93 -2.30
C LYS A 16 8.39 6.91 -3.45
N ASN A 17 9.57 6.36 -3.70
CA ASN A 17 9.75 5.32 -4.72
C ASN A 17 9.10 3.98 -4.34
N CYS A 18 8.90 3.69 -3.05
CA CYS A 18 8.11 2.56 -2.56
C CYS A 18 6.62 2.76 -2.85
N GLN A 19 6.11 3.94 -2.48
CA GLN A 19 4.72 4.32 -2.77
C GLN A 19 4.42 4.22 -4.27
N ASN A 20 5.31 4.75 -5.12
CA ASN A 20 5.15 4.73 -6.57
C ASN A 20 5.14 3.29 -7.13
N TYR A 21 5.97 2.40 -6.57
CA TYR A 21 6.00 0.99 -6.98
C TYR A 21 4.68 0.28 -6.67
N ILE A 22 4.11 0.53 -5.49
CA ILE A 22 2.83 -0.03 -5.09
C ILE A 22 1.71 0.50 -6.01
N GLN A 23 1.65 1.82 -6.24
CA GLN A 23 0.66 2.44 -7.12
C GLN A 23 0.74 1.91 -8.56
N PHE A 24 1.96 1.73 -9.09
CA PHE A 24 2.16 1.14 -10.41
C PHE A 24 1.54 -0.28 -10.52
N ILE A 25 1.64 -1.09 -9.47
CA ILE A 25 1.03 -2.42 -9.45
C ILE A 25 -0.50 -2.31 -9.34
N GLU A 26 -1.01 -1.44 -8.47
CA GLU A 26 -2.46 -1.20 -8.34
C GLU A 26 -3.09 -0.78 -9.67
N GLU A 27 -2.43 0.11 -10.41
CA GLU A 27 -2.84 0.55 -11.74
C GLU A 27 -2.83 -0.60 -12.75
N ALA A 28 -1.76 -1.41 -12.76
CA ALA A 28 -1.65 -2.54 -13.67
C ALA A 28 -2.67 -3.65 -13.40
N LEU A 29 -3.10 -3.81 -12.16
CA LEU A 29 -4.08 -4.81 -11.74
C LEU A 29 -5.52 -4.28 -11.68
N GLU A 30 -5.71 -2.96 -11.79
CA GLU A 30 -6.99 -2.28 -11.55
C GLU A 30 -7.60 -2.62 -10.18
N VAL A 31 -6.76 -2.92 -9.18
CA VAL A 31 -7.19 -3.35 -7.84
C VAL A 31 -6.41 -2.61 -6.76
N PRO A 32 -7.09 -1.94 -5.82
CA PRO A 32 -6.42 -1.30 -4.70
C PRO A 32 -5.94 -2.29 -3.64
N PHE A 33 -4.78 -2.03 -3.05
CA PHE A 33 -4.21 -2.75 -1.93
C PHE A 33 -4.65 -2.11 -0.61
N GLY A 34 -5.61 -2.76 0.05
CA GLY A 34 -6.14 -2.32 1.34
C GLY A 34 -5.23 -2.61 2.55
N MET A 35 -4.26 -3.51 2.41
CA MET A 35 -3.30 -3.84 3.47
C MET A 35 -1.91 -4.07 2.89
N ILE A 36 -0.89 -3.56 3.57
CA ILE A 36 0.51 -3.75 3.20
C ILE A 36 1.28 -4.14 4.46
N SER A 37 1.81 -5.36 4.51
CA SER A 37 2.70 -5.79 5.60
C SER A 37 4.11 -5.24 5.37
N THR A 38 4.67 -4.61 6.39
CA THR A 38 6.02 -4.03 6.37
C THR A 38 7.01 -4.81 7.23
N GLY A 39 6.58 -5.87 7.92
CA GLY A 39 7.46 -6.69 8.74
C GLY A 39 6.76 -7.89 9.38
N PRO A 40 7.48 -8.66 10.20
CA PRO A 40 6.97 -9.93 10.76
C PRO A 40 5.99 -9.75 11.94
N ASP A 41 6.00 -8.60 12.61
CA ASP A 41 5.06 -8.32 13.71
C ASP A 41 3.62 -8.12 13.19
N ARG A 42 2.63 -8.47 14.00
CA ARG A 42 1.20 -8.30 13.68
C ARG A 42 0.83 -6.84 13.46
N ASP A 43 1.50 -5.95 14.18
CA ASP A 43 1.22 -4.52 14.12
C ASP A 43 2.01 -3.83 12.98
N ASN A 44 2.94 -4.54 12.31
CA ASN A 44 3.71 -4.02 11.17
C ASN A 44 2.90 -4.09 9.87
N ILE A 45 1.72 -3.46 9.88
CA ILE A 45 0.78 -3.44 8.76
C ILE A 45 0.29 -2.01 8.56
N ILE A 46 0.36 -1.53 7.32
CA ILE A 46 -0.33 -0.32 6.86
C ILE A 46 -1.73 -0.74 6.41
N ILE A 47 -2.75 -0.16 7.03
CA ILE A 47 -4.15 -0.34 6.64
C ILE A 47 -4.58 0.88 5.81
N ARG A 48 -4.97 0.64 4.55
CA ARG A 48 -5.45 1.67 3.62
C ARG A 48 -6.96 1.56 3.48
N HIS A 49 -7.67 2.63 3.79
CA HIS A 49 -9.09 2.76 3.49
C HIS A 49 -9.28 3.15 2.03
N THR A 50 -9.07 2.21 1.13
CA THR A 50 -9.36 2.41 -0.28
C THR A 50 -10.87 2.25 -0.48
N LEU A 51 -11.57 3.40 -0.55
CA LEU A 51 -12.96 3.43 -0.98
C LEU A 51 -13.01 2.86 -2.40
N SER A 52 -13.58 1.67 -2.56
CA SER A 52 -13.95 1.13 -3.87
C SER A 52 -15.10 1.98 -4.42
N ASN A 53 -14.75 3.09 -5.09
CA ASN A 53 -15.71 3.91 -5.83
C ASN A 53 -16.01 3.34 -7.23
N ASP A 54 -15.51 2.15 -7.58
CA ASP A 54 -15.87 1.53 -8.83
C ASP A 54 -17.08 0.59 -8.67
N ILE A 55 -18.27 1.20 -8.74
CA ILE A 55 -19.54 0.49 -8.94
C ILE A 55 -19.90 0.48 -10.44
N SER A 56 -18.96 0.78 -11.35
CA SER A 56 -19.28 0.95 -12.79
C SER A 56 -19.26 -0.35 -13.61
N LEU A 57 -18.95 -1.49 -12.99
CA LEU A 57 -19.21 -2.82 -13.58
C LEU A 57 -20.57 -3.36 -13.10
N ARG A 58 -21.65 -2.76 -13.59
CA ARG A 58 -22.97 -3.38 -13.74
C ARG A 58 -23.49 -3.15 -15.15
#